data_AF-A0A7S3X262-F1
#
_entry.id   AF-A0A7S3X262-F1
#
_cell.length_a   1.000
_cell.length_b   1.000
_cell.length_c   1.000
_cell.angle_alpha   90.00
_cell.angle_beta   90.00
_cell.angle_gamma   90.00
#
_symmetry.space_group_name_H-M   'P 1'
#
loop_
_entity.id
_entity.type
_entity.pdbx_description
1 polymer ?
#
loop_
_entity_poly.entity_id
_entity_poly.type
_entity_poly.pdbx_seq_one_letter_code
_entity_poly.pdbx_strand_id
1 'polypeptide(L)'
;VENSVQVIPQLPWPKEMEKDQFLAPDFTTLEIICFATNGCPLGINIPNYDDIRDNEGFKNLFLNNSLGSYTINAVQFATPEQSAILAENTIRCYEVHVACHELLGHGVGKLMMRNADGSAHKFTDPVNGEEFESCYEQGDTWNEKFGAISTSYEECRADTCGFYLAALPDVYTLFGFEEHEVDTMLWCNVMNQFRKGVLGLQLFNAETKKWGQAHTQGAYVFTQYLYQNQKSKIVDFEINEQGEFFIHLDKKNLMEEGRELI
;
A
#
# COMPACT_ATOMS: atom_id res chain seq x y z
N VAL A 1 -16.45 5.42 -1.98
CA VAL A 1 -17.26 4.64 -2.95
C VAL A 1 -17.83 5.55 -4.03
N GLU A 2 -18.70 6.52 -3.71
CA GLU A 2 -19.29 7.41 -4.74
C GLU A 2 -18.24 8.19 -5.54
N ASN A 3 -17.22 8.73 -4.86
CA ASN A 3 -16.14 9.49 -5.51
C ASN A 3 -15.14 8.62 -6.28
N SER A 4 -15.22 7.28 -6.24
CA SER A 4 -14.25 6.40 -6.89
C SER A 4 -14.13 6.66 -8.40
N VAL A 5 -15.21 7.06 -9.07
CA VAL A 5 -15.21 7.40 -10.51
C VAL A 5 -14.32 8.61 -10.84
N GLN A 6 -14.13 9.52 -9.88
CA GLN A 6 -13.25 10.70 -10.04
C GLN A 6 -11.82 10.42 -9.58
N VAL A 7 -11.65 9.54 -8.58
CA VAL A 7 -10.36 9.24 -7.98
C VAL A 7 -9.57 8.21 -8.81
N ILE A 8 -10.20 7.16 -9.31
CA ILE A 8 -9.54 6.09 -10.07
C ILE A 8 -8.78 6.61 -11.30
N PRO A 9 -9.32 7.54 -12.13
CA PRO A 9 -8.58 8.10 -13.26
C PRO A 9 -7.32 8.89 -12.89
N GLN A 10 -7.09 9.18 -11.61
CA GLN A 10 -5.89 9.87 -11.13
C GLN A 10 -4.75 8.90 -10.82
N LEU A 11 -4.97 7.58 -10.84
CA LEU A 11 -3.91 6.59 -10.67
C LEU A 11 -2.88 6.66 -11.80
N PRO A 12 -1.59 6.36 -11.54
CA PRO A 12 -0.48 6.61 -12.47
C PRO A 12 -0.34 5.54 -13.56
N TRP A 13 -1.44 4.98 -14.06
CA TRP A 13 -1.45 4.05 -15.19
C TRP A 13 -2.49 4.42 -16.24
N PRO A 14 -2.29 3.99 -17.51
CA PRO A 14 -3.25 4.25 -18.58
C PRO A 14 -4.63 3.66 -18.30
N LYS A 15 -5.67 4.31 -18.82
CA LYS A 15 -7.06 3.89 -18.63
C LYS A 15 -7.33 2.46 -19.12
N GLU A 16 -6.58 2.00 -20.12
CA GLU A 16 -6.70 0.66 -20.68
C GLU A 16 -6.29 -0.45 -19.69
N MET A 17 -5.48 -0.11 -18.68
CA MET A 17 -5.11 -1.00 -17.58
C MET A 17 -6.12 -0.97 -16.43
N GLU A 18 -7.21 -0.22 -16.56
CA GLU A 18 -8.27 -0.13 -15.55
C GLU A 18 -9.51 -0.91 -15.99
N LYS A 19 -10.33 -1.32 -15.01
CA LYS A 19 -11.58 -2.03 -15.28
C LYS A 19 -12.53 -1.16 -16.10
N ASP A 20 -13.20 -1.77 -17.08
CA ASP A 20 -14.09 -1.04 -18.01
C ASP A 20 -15.28 -0.38 -17.26
N GLN A 21 -15.74 -1.05 -16.20
CA GLN A 21 -16.71 -0.52 -15.25
C GLN A 21 -16.22 -0.81 -13.84
N PHE A 22 -16.09 0.24 -13.03
CA PHE A 22 -15.87 0.08 -11.60
C PHE A 22 -17.20 -0.24 -10.91
N LEU A 23 -17.38 -1.49 -10.49
CA LEU A 23 -18.53 -1.90 -9.71
C LEU A 23 -18.36 -1.39 -8.29
N ALA A 24 -19.01 -0.25 -8.00
CA ALA A 24 -18.97 0.42 -6.71
C ALA A 24 -19.22 -0.58 -5.56
N PRO A 25 -18.21 -0.89 -4.74
CA PRO A 25 -18.33 -1.91 -3.71
C PRO A 25 -18.96 -1.35 -2.44
N ASP A 26 -19.46 -2.24 -1.59
CA ASP A 26 -19.77 -1.87 -0.21
C ASP A 26 -18.46 -1.57 0.54
N PHE A 27 -18.42 -0.48 1.30
CA PHE A 27 -17.36 -0.19 2.27
C PHE A 27 -18.00 -0.08 3.66
N THR A 28 -17.55 -0.87 4.62
CA THR A 28 -18.16 -0.92 5.96
C THR A 28 -17.12 -0.95 7.07
N THR A 29 -17.29 -0.09 8.06
CA THR A 29 -16.53 -0.16 9.32
C THR A 29 -17.19 -1.18 10.26
N LEU A 30 -16.41 -2.12 10.78
CA LEU A 30 -16.86 -3.18 11.67
C LEU A 30 -16.05 -3.20 12.98
N GLU A 31 -16.75 -3.48 14.07
CA GLU A 31 -16.16 -3.89 15.34
C GLU A 31 -16.14 -5.41 15.41
N ILE A 32 -14.95 -6.00 15.46
CA ILE A 32 -14.76 -7.45 15.49
C ILE A 32 -15.10 -8.00 16.87
N ILE A 33 -15.93 -9.05 16.89
CA ILE A 33 -16.19 -9.87 18.10
C ILE A 33 -15.24 -11.08 18.14
N CYS A 34 -15.04 -11.75 17.00
CA CYS A 34 -14.18 -12.92 16.87
C CYS A 34 -13.63 -13.03 15.44
N PHE A 35 -12.33 -13.28 15.31
CA PHE A 35 -11.67 -13.60 14.05
C PHE A 35 -10.71 -14.78 14.27
N ALA A 36 -10.98 -15.92 13.64
CA ALA A 36 -10.12 -17.10 13.74
C ALA A 36 -8.90 -16.96 12.81
N THR A 37 -7.83 -16.34 13.31
CA THR A 37 -6.63 -16.02 12.54
C THR A 37 -5.37 -16.01 13.43
N ASN A 38 -4.20 -16.08 12.80
CA ASN A 38 -2.90 -15.89 13.47
C ASN A 38 -2.55 -14.41 13.71
N GLY A 39 -3.29 -13.49 13.09
CA GLY A 39 -3.16 -12.05 13.25
C GLY A 39 -4.38 -11.35 12.67
N CYS A 40 -5.00 -10.45 13.45
CA CYS A 40 -6.20 -9.75 13.02
C CYS A 40 -5.83 -8.62 12.04
N PRO A 41 -6.41 -8.58 10.84
CA PRO A 41 -6.10 -7.53 9.86
C PRO A 41 -6.77 -6.20 10.26
N LEU A 42 -6.34 -5.10 9.62
CA LEU A 42 -6.93 -3.77 9.81
C LEU A 42 -8.03 -3.47 8.79
N GLY A 43 -7.92 -4.06 7.61
CA GLY A 43 -8.91 -4.01 6.55
C GLY A 43 -8.93 -5.31 5.77
N ILE A 44 -10.00 -5.51 4.99
CA ILE A 44 -10.14 -6.68 4.11
C ILE A 44 -10.92 -6.28 2.85
N ASN A 45 -10.34 -6.58 1.68
CA ASN A 45 -11.01 -6.61 0.37
C ASN A 45 -11.35 -8.06 -0.01
N ILE A 46 -12.63 -8.38 -0.23
CA ILE A 46 -13.09 -9.74 -0.55
C ILE A 46 -14.25 -9.74 -1.55
N PRO A 47 -14.43 -10.84 -2.33
CA PRO A 47 -13.64 -12.07 -2.32
C PRO A 47 -12.35 -11.99 -3.16
N ASN A 48 -11.45 -12.94 -2.99
CA ASN A 48 -10.18 -13.05 -3.74
C ASN A 48 -10.34 -13.79 -5.09
N TYR A 49 -11.52 -13.71 -5.70
CA TYR A 49 -11.83 -14.31 -7.00
C TYR A 49 -11.97 -13.19 -8.03
N ASP A 50 -10.96 -13.00 -8.88
CA ASP A 50 -10.90 -11.84 -9.78
C ASP A 50 -12.07 -11.80 -10.77
N ASP A 51 -12.56 -12.96 -11.22
CA ASP A 51 -13.76 -13.07 -12.04
C ASP A 51 -15.02 -12.54 -11.33
N ILE A 52 -15.19 -12.79 -10.04
CA ILE A 52 -16.29 -12.21 -9.25
C ILE A 52 -16.08 -10.71 -9.07
N ARG A 53 -14.85 -10.28 -8.75
CA ARG A 53 -14.52 -8.85 -8.54
C ARG A 53 -14.77 -8.00 -9.79
N ASP A 54 -14.60 -8.60 -10.96
CA ASP A 54 -14.80 -7.94 -12.26
C ASP A 54 -16.27 -7.95 -12.71
N ASN A 55 -17.02 -9.03 -12.43
CA ASN A 55 -18.38 -9.19 -12.98
C ASN A 55 -19.51 -8.90 -11.98
N GLU A 56 -19.28 -9.10 -10.68
CA GLU A 56 -20.29 -8.93 -9.63
C GLU A 56 -19.92 -7.83 -8.62
N GLY A 57 -18.62 -7.62 -8.38
CA GLY A 57 -18.09 -6.63 -7.46
C GLY A 57 -17.41 -7.26 -6.25
N PHE A 58 -17.17 -6.44 -5.22
CA PHE A 58 -16.43 -6.84 -4.02
C PHE A 58 -16.91 -6.04 -2.80
N LYS A 59 -16.39 -6.37 -1.61
CA LYS A 59 -16.64 -5.66 -0.36
C LYS A 59 -15.33 -5.28 0.29
N ASN A 60 -15.35 -4.12 0.95
CA ASN A 60 -14.25 -3.59 1.72
C ASN A 60 -14.70 -3.43 3.16
N LEU A 61 -13.88 -3.91 4.08
CA LEU A 61 -14.12 -3.84 5.51
C LEU A 61 -13.00 -3.07 6.16
N PHE A 62 -13.33 -2.14 7.06
CA PHE A 62 -12.36 -1.53 7.98
C PHE A 62 -12.64 -2.01 9.39
N LEU A 63 -11.63 -2.51 10.08
CA LEU A 63 -11.73 -3.22 11.34
C LEU A 63 -11.22 -2.31 12.47
N ASN A 64 -12.06 -1.38 12.89
CA ASN A 64 -11.65 -0.22 13.71
C ASN A 64 -11.01 -0.62 15.05
N ASN A 65 -11.49 -1.69 15.68
CA ASN A 65 -11.02 -2.18 16.98
C ASN A 65 -9.83 -3.16 16.87
N SER A 66 -9.28 -3.35 15.68
CA SER A 66 -8.07 -4.15 15.44
C SER A 66 -6.78 -3.32 15.42
N LEU A 67 -6.89 -1.99 15.41
CA LEU A 67 -5.73 -1.09 15.47
C LEU A 67 -5.00 -1.22 16.83
N GLY A 68 -3.67 -1.33 16.75
CA GLY A 68 -2.82 -1.36 17.94
C GLY A 68 -2.76 -0.01 18.66
N SER A 69 -2.18 -0.01 19.86
CA SER A 69 -1.93 1.22 20.61
C SER A 69 -0.69 1.95 20.08
N TYR A 70 -0.85 3.20 19.67
CA TYR A 70 0.25 4.09 19.27
C TYR A 70 0.55 5.09 20.40
N THR A 71 1.16 4.60 21.49
CA THR A 71 1.73 5.50 22.51
C THR A 71 3.17 5.82 22.16
N ILE A 72 3.66 6.98 22.60
CA ILE A 72 5.05 7.43 22.36
C ILE A 72 6.06 6.32 22.73
N ASN A 73 5.84 5.62 23.85
CA ASN A 73 6.74 4.56 24.33
C ASN A 73 6.63 3.23 23.56
N ALA A 74 5.56 3.03 22.78
CA ALA A 74 5.36 1.84 21.97
C ALA A 74 6.00 1.97 20.57
N VAL A 75 6.40 3.19 20.17
CA VAL A 75 7.01 3.45 18.87
C VAL A 75 8.50 3.10 18.91
N GLN A 76 8.86 1.93 18.40
CA GLN A 76 10.25 1.52 18.19
C GLN A 76 10.89 2.21 16.97
N PHE A 77 12.22 2.40 17.00
CA PHE A 77 13.04 2.87 15.87
C PHE A 77 12.74 4.28 15.35
N ALA A 78 12.20 5.14 16.21
CA ALA A 78 11.93 6.55 15.89
C ALA A 78 12.50 7.44 16.99
N THR A 79 12.92 8.66 16.64
CA THR A 79 13.32 9.65 17.65
C THR A 79 12.12 10.05 18.54
N PRO A 80 12.34 10.69 19.71
CA PRO A 80 11.24 11.19 20.53
C PRO A 80 10.27 12.10 19.76
N GLU A 81 10.79 12.98 18.89
CA GLU A 81 10.01 13.90 18.08
C GLU A 81 9.16 13.17 17.05
N GLN A 82 9.76 12.23 16.32
CA GLN A 82 9.04 11.38 15.37
C GLN A 82 7.97 10.51 16.06
N SER A 83 8.28 10.00 17.26
CA SER A 83 7.36 9.19 18.05
C SER A 83 6.15 9.97 18.53
N ALA A 84 6.31 11.26 18.87
CA ALA A 84 5.20 12.14 19.21
C ALA A 84 4.26 12.34 18.03
N ILE A 85 4.80 12.63 16.84
CA ILE A 85 4.01 12.79 15.60
C ILE A 85 3.25 11.50 15.29
N LEU A 86 3.93 10.34 15.35
CA LEU A 86 3.31 9.04 15.09
C LEU A 86 2.19 8.72 16.10
N ALA A 87 2.43 8.96 17.39
CA ALA A 87 1.45 8.68 18.43
C ALA A 87 0.18 9.52 18.27
N GLU A 88 0.32 10.79 17.88
CA GLU A 88 -0.80 11.71 17.67
C GLU A 88 -1.59 11.40 16.40
N ASN A 89 -0.91 11.05 15.31
CA ASN A 89 -1.52 11.07 13.97
C ASN A 89 -1.84 9.68 13.40
N THR A 90 -1.18 8.60 13.84
CA THR A 90 -1.24 7.31 13.12
C THR A 90 -2.65 6.75 12.99
N ILE A 91 -3.47 6.80 14.04
CA ILE A 91 -4.82 6.21 14.02
C ILE A 91 -5.67 6.84 12.91
N ARG A 92 -5.69 8.18 12.83
CA ARG A 92 -6.47 8.93 11.83
C ARG A 92 -5.87 8.75 10.42
N CYS A 93 -4.54 8.75 10.30
CA CYS A 93 -3.89 8.52 9.00
C CYS A 93 -4.16 7.11 8.45
N TYR A 94 -4.20 6.11 9.34
CA TYR A 94 -4.45 4.72 8.97
C TYR A 94 -5.89 4.47 8.53
N GLU A 95 -6.86 5.23 9.03
CA GLU A 95 -8.23 5.14 8.52
C GLU A 95 -8.29 5.48 7.02
N VAL A 96 -7.63 6.57 6.60
CA VAL A 96 -7.53 6.95 5.19
C VAL A 96 -6.70 5.93 4.41
N HIS A 97 -5.53 5.56 4.94
CA HIS A 97 -4.62 4.61 4.29
C HIS A 97 -5.29 3.27 4.02
N VAL A 98 -5.93 2.67 5.03
CA VAL A 98 -6.60 1.37 4.89
C VAL A 98 -7.79 1.51 3.93
N ALA A 99 -8.56 2.60 4.01
CA ALA A 99 -9.65 2.80 3.06
C ALA A 99 -9.15 2.87 1.60
N CYS A 100 -8.05 3.60 1.35
CA CYS A 100 -7.43 3.64 0.04
C CYS A 100 -6.83 2.28 -0.35
N HIS A 101 -6.09 1.63 0.54
CA HIS A 101 -5.47 0.32 0.31
C HIS A 101 -6.49 -0.75 -0.10
N GLU A 102 -7.59 -0.89 0.64
CA GLU A 102 -8.61 -1.91 0.34
C GLU A 102 -9.42 -1.53 -0.90
N LEU A 103 -9.98 -0.31 -0.94
CA LEU A 103 -10.93 0.08 -1.98
C LEU A 103 -10.26 0.39 -3.32
N LEU A 104 -9.14 1.12 -3.26
CA LEU A 104 -8.49 1.77 -4.39
C LEU A 104 -7.03 1.32 -4.58
N GLY A 105 -6.55 0.41 -3.74
CA GLY A 105 -5.38 -0.41 -3.97
C GLY A 105 -5.84 -1.72 -4.58
N HIS A 106 -6.36 -2.64 -3.76
CA HIS A 106 -6.82 -3.94 -4.23
C HIS A 106 -7.95 -3.85 -5.26
N GLY A 107 -8.91 -2.94 -5.10
CA GLY A 107 -10.12 -2.89 -5.92
C GLY A 107 -9.96 -2.38 -7.37
N VAL A 108 -8.78 -1.90 -7.74
CA VAL A 108 -8.50 -1.26 -9.04
C VAL A 108 -7.45 -2.05 -9.83
N GLY A 109 -7.32 -1.72 -11.11
CA GLY A 109 -6.45 -2.41 -12.05
C GLY A 109 -7.15 -3.61 -12.69
N LYS A 110 -6.83 -3.84 -13.97
CA LYS A 110 -7.39 -4.90 -14.81
C LYS A 110 -6.34 -5.97 -15.07
N LEU A 111 -6.74 -7.24 -14.93
CA LEU A 111 -5.96 -8.35 -15.45
C LEU A 111 -6.16 -8.45 -16.97
N MET A 112 -5.08 -8.26 -17.72
CA MET A 112 -5.11 -8.21 -19.17
C MET A 112 -5.13 -9.62 -19.75
N MET A 113 -6.31 -10.13 -20.06
CA MET A 113 -6.50 -11.45 -20.68
C MET A 113 -6.10 -11.45 -22.16
N ARG A 114 -5.84 -12.65 -22.72
CA ARG A 114 -5.67 -12.82 -24.16
C ARG A 114 -6.91 -12.29 -24.91
N ASN A 115 -6.67 -11.54 -25.99
CA ASN A 115 -7.74 -10.98 -26.80
C ASN A 115 -8.55 -12.08 -27.50
N ALA A 116 -9.79 -11.76 -27.87
CA ALA A 116 -10.67 -12.70 -28.57
C ALA A 116 -10.12 -13.17 -29.93
N ASP A 117 -9.25 -12.38 -30.56
CA ASP A 117 -8.55 -12.72 -31.81
C ASP A 117 -7.27 -13.54 -31.60
N GLY A 118 -6.94 -13.86 -30.35
CA GLY A 118 -5.76 -14.62 -29.96
C GLY A 118 -4.50 -13.77 -29.75
N SER A 119 -4.54 -12.44 -29.94
CA SER A 119 -3.39 -11.56 -29.70
C SER A 119 -3.15 -11.27 -28.21
N ALA A 120 -1.91 -10.92 -27.86
CA ALA A 120 -1.54 -10.43 -26.54
C ALA A 120 -1.53 -8.90 -26.51
N HIS A 121 -1.61 -8.31 -25.31
CA HIS A 121 -1.51 -6.87 -25.14
C HIS A 121 -0.05 -6.43 -25.21
N LYS A 122 0.19 -5.27 -25.82
CA LYS A 122 1.50 -4.61 -25.85
C LYS A 122 1.59 -3.62 -24.69
N PHE A 123 2.72 -3.64 -24.01
CA PHE A 123 3.04 -2.76 -22.90
C PHE A 123 4.37 -2.07 -23.14
N THR A 124 4.50 -0.86 -22.59
CA THR A 124 5.76 -0.14 -22.48
C THR A 124 6.10 -0.04 -21.01
N ASP A 125 7.27 -0.55 -20.62
CA ASP A 125 7.77 -0.42 -19.26
C ASP A 125 8.01 1.08 -18.95
N PRO A 126 7.37 1.65 -17.92
CA PRO A 126 7.49 3.08 -17.62
C PRO A 126 8.87 3.48 -17.07
N VAL A 127 9.68 2.53 -16.62
CA VAL A 127 11.01 2.77 -16.02
C VAL A 127 12.10 2.83 -17.07
N ASN A 128 12.11 1.87 -18.02
CA ASN A 128 13.18 1.73 -19.01
C ASN A 128 12.71 1.96 -20.47
N GLY A 129 11.41 2.05 -20.72
CA GLY A 129 10.82 2.26 -22.04
C GLY A 129 10.78 1.01 -22.93
N GLU A 130 11.09 -0.17 -22.41
CA GLU A 130 11.05 -1.42 -23.18
C GLU A 130 9.62 -1.82 -23.55
N GLU A 131 9.42 -2.18 -24.82
CA GLU A 131 8.14 -2.70 -25.30
C GLU A 131 8.11 -4.23 -25.23
N PHE A 132 7.02 -4.79 -24.70
CA PHE A 132 6.81 -6.24 -24.63
C PHE A 132 5.34 -6.62 -24.80
N GLU A 133 5.10 -7.88 -25.16
CA GLU A 133 3.76 -8.46 -25.24
C GLU A 133 3.53 -9.42 -24.07
N SER A 134 2.39 -9.28 -23.38
CA SER A 134 2.00 -10.18 -22.30
C SER A 134 0.48 -10.23 -22.13
N CYS A 135 -0.02 -11.33 -21.57
CA CYS A 135 -1.41 -11.46 -21.13
C CYS A 135 -1.58 -12.70 -20.23
N TYR A 136 -2.73 -12.77 -19.56
CA TYR A 136 -3.23 -13.97 -18.91
C TYR A 136 -4.02 -14.84 -19.91
N GLU A 137 -3.89 -16.15 -19.80
CA GLU A 137 -4.70 -17.14 -20.51
C GLU A 137 -5.96 -17.49 -19.73
N GLN A 138 -6.93 -18.11 -20.41
CA GLN A 138 -8.12 -18.62 -19.75
C GLN A 138 -7.75 -19.63 -18.65
N GLY A 139 -8.21 -19.37 -17.43
CA GLY A 139 -7.96 -20.21 -16.25
C GLY A 139 -6.71 -19.82 -15.45
N ASP A 140 -5.87 -18.94 -16.00
CA ASP A 140 -4.75 -18.38 -15.23
C ASP A 140 -5.28 -17.51 -14.07
N THR A 141 -4.51 -17.47 -12.99
CA THR A 141 -4.77 -16.59 -11.85
C THR A 141 -3.53 -15.78 -11.49
N TRP A 142 -3.72 -14.64 -10.83
CA TRP A 142 -2.62 -13.84 -10.26
C TRP A 142 -1.65 -14.69 -9.44
N ASN A 143 -2.20 -15.51 -8.53
CA ASN A 143 -1.42 -16.34 -7.62
C ASN A 143 -0.61 -17.42 -8.35
N GLU A 144 -1.14 -18.01 -9.42
CA GLU A 144 -0.40 -18.99 -10.21
C GLU A 144 0.76 -18.34 -10.96
N LYS A 145 0.55 -17.18 -11.58
CA LYS A 145 1.57 -16.49 -12.39
C LYS A 145 2.69 -15.91 -11.55
N PHE A 146 2.36 -15.26 -10.44
CA PHE A 146 3.33 -14.60 -9.58
C PHE A 146 3.89 -15.54 -8.49
N GLY A 147 3.24 -16.68 -8.26
CA GLY A 147 3.71 -17.73 -7.35
C GLY A 147 4.03 -17.19 -5.96
N ALA A 148 5.25 -17.45 -5.49
CA ALA A 148 5.65 -17.14 -4.10
C ALA A 148 5.65 -15.65 -3.74
N ILE A 149 5.68 -14.74 -4.72
CA ILE A 149 5.68 -13.29 -4.47
C ILE A 149 4.31 -12.65 -4.63
N SER A 150 3.30 -13.41 -5.10
CA SER A 150 2.01 -12.86 -5.53
C SER A 150 1.35 -12.00 -4.44
N THR A 151 1.28 -12.52 -3.21
CA THR A 151 0.69 -11.78 -2.09
C THR A 151 1.52 -10.55 -1.76
N SER A 152 2.83 -10.68 -1.51
CA SER A 152 3.66 -9.53 -1.11
C SER A 152 3.72 -8.43 -2.17
N TYR A 153 3.67 -8.80 -3.45
CA TYR A 153 3.66 -7.84 -4.54
C TYR A 153 2.35 -7.04 -4.53
N GLU A 154 1.21 -7.73 -4.43
CA GLU A 154 -0.10 -7.10 -4.42
C GLU A 154 -0.30 -6.21 -3.19
N GLU A 155 0.16 -6.62 -2.01
CA GLU A 155 0.18 -5.80 -0.80
C GLU A 155 1.04 -4.54 -0.98
N CYS A 156 2.21 -4.67 -1.60
CA CYS A 156 3.08 -3.53 -1.88
C CYS A 156 2.39 -2.53 -2.83
N ARG A 157 1.71 -3.03 -3.87
CA ARG A 157 0.95 -2.20 -4.80
C ARG A 157 -0.22 -1.49 -4.11
N ALA A 158 -0.96 -2.20 -3.26
CA ALA A 158 -2.09 -1.62 -2.55
C ALA A 158 -1.66 -0.56 -1.53
N ASP A 159 -0.55 -0.79 -0.80
CA ASP A 159 0.05 0.20 0.09
C ASP A 159 0.52 1.45 -0.67
N THR A 160 1.20 1.30 -1.83
CA THR A 160 1.65 2.47 -2.61
C THR A 160 0.49 3.25 -3.20
N CYS A 161 -0.57 2.58 -3.68
CA CYS A 161 -1.83 3.24 -4.05
C CYS A 161 -2.41 4.02 -2.85
N GLY A 162 -2.38 3.43 -1.66
CA GLY A 162 -2.80 4.08 -0.41
C GLY A 162 -2.07 5.40 -0.15
N PHE A 163 -0.74 5.40 -0.26
CA PHE A 163 0.08 6.60 -0.06
C PHE A 163 -0.18 7.67 -1.11
N TYR A 164 -0.25 7.27 -2.38
CA TYR A 164 -0.50 8.17 -3.51
C TYR A 164 -1.87 8.84 -3.38
N LEU A 165 -2.92 8.03 -3.21
CA LEU A 165 -4.30 8.50 -3.22
C LEU A 165 -4.66 9.30 -1.97
N ALA A 166 -4.09 8.97 -0.80
CA ALA A 166 -4.33 9.73 0.42
C ALA A 166 -3.88 11.20 0.26
N ALA A 167 -2.95 11.51 -0.64
CA ALA A 167 -2.51 12.88 -0.89
C ALA A 167 -3.46 13.69 -1.80
N LEU A 168 -4.49 13.07 -2.39
CA LEU A 168 -5.40 13.73 -3.32
C LEU A 168 -6.52 14.50 -2.60
N PRO A 169 -6.83 15.75 -3.00
CA PRO A 169 -7.93 16.54 -2.43
C PRO A 169 -9.28 15.82 -2.43
N ASP A 170 -9.59 15.09 -3.49
CA ASP A 170 -10.84 14.32 -3.60
C ASP A 170 -10.95 13.17 -2.60
N VAL A 171 -9.82 12.78 -1.98
CA VAL A 171 -9.74 11.73 -0.98
C VAL A 171 -9.65 12.33 0.42
N TYR A 172 -8.61 13.11 0.73
CA TYR A 172 -8.35 13.53 2.11
C TYR A 172 -9.50 14.38 2.69
N THR A 173 -10.19 15.17 1.85
CA THR A 173 -11.33 15.99 2.28
C THR A 173 -12.53 15.14 2.73
N LEU A 174 -12.72 13.94 2.16
CA LEU A 174 -13.78 13.00 2.57
C LEU A 174 -13.55 12.47 3.98
N PHE A 175 -12.30 12.36 4.40
CA PHE A 175 -11.89 11.94 5.74
C PHE A 175 -11.69 13.13 6.70
N GLY A 176 -12.13 14.33 6.28
CA GLY A 176 -12.07 15.53 7.09
C GLY A 176 -10.64 16.02 7.35
N PHE A 177 -9.67 15.67 6.50
CA PHE A 177 -8.34 16.29 6.51
C PHE A 177 -8.37 17.62 5.77
N GLU A 178 -7.54 18.55 6.23
CA GLU A 178 -7.25 19.80 5.54
C GLU A 178 -5.93 19.70 4.76
N GLU A 179 -5.77 20.54 3.73
CA GLU A 179 -4.58 20.55 2.85
C GLU A 179 -3.26 20.64 3.65
N HIS A 180 -3.24 21.44 4.71
CA HIS A 180 -2.04 21.63 5.54
C HIS A 180 -1.65 20.39 6.36
N GLU A 181 -2.56 19.42 6.53
CA GLU A 181 -2.34 18.18 7.26
C GLU A 181 -1.76 17.07 6.37
N VAL A 182 -1.90 17.18 5.05
CA VAL A 182 -1.60 16.11 4.08
C VAL A 182 -0.13 15.69 4.11
N ASP A 183 0.80 16.64 4.24
CA ASP A 183 2.22 16.32 4.34
C ASP A 183 2.54 15.52 5.61
N THR A 184 1.87 15.82 6.73
CA THR A 184 2.02 15.07 7.98
C THR A 184 1.42 13.68 7.85
N MET A 185 0.27 13.57 7.18
CA MET A 185 -0.38 12.29 6.92
C MET A 185 0.49 11.37 6.06
N LEU A 186 1.01 11.88 4.94
CA LEU A 186 1.92 11.12 4.08
C LEU A 186 3.18 10.71 4.84
N TRP A 187 3.78 11.64 5.60
CA TRP A 187 4.93 11.34 6.45
C TRP A 187 4.64 10.24 7.48
N CYS A 188 3.48 10.28 8.16
CA CYS A 188 3.09 9.25 9.13
C CYS A 188 2.91 7.88 8.48
N ASN A 189 2.25 7.83 7.31
CA ASN A 189 2.02 6.59 6.57
C ASN A 189 3.36 5.98 6.11
N VAL A 190 4.23 6.78 5.49
CA VAL A 190 5.55 6.33 5.01
C VAL A 190 6.46 5.93 6.17
N MET A 191 6.50 6.71 7.26
CA MET A 191 7.30 6.36 8.44
C MET A 191 6.84 5.03 9.06
N ASN A 192 5.54 4.82 9.21
CA ASN A 192 5.03 3.54 9.70
C ASN A 192 5.34 2.39 8.72
N GLN A 193 5.34 2.64 7.41
CA GLN A 193 5.71 1.63 6.42
C GLN A 193 7.21 1.26 6.51
N PHE A 194 8.10 2.24 6.68
CA PHE A 194 9.52 1.96 6.90
C PHE A 194 9.76 1.18 8.19
N ARG A 195 9.10 1.57 9.28
CA ARG A 195 9.14 0.82 10.54
C ARG A 195 8.64 -0.61 10.35
N LYS A 196 7.54 -0.83 9.62
CA LYS A 196 6.99 -2.15 9.29
C LYS A 196 7.99 -2.99 8.49
N GLY A 197 8.69 -2.40 7.51
CA GLY A 197 9.72 -3.08 6.72
C GLY A 197 10.93 -3.51 7.55
N VAL A 198 11.42 -2.64 8.44
CA VAL A 198 12.55 -2.95 9.33
C VAL A 198 12.16 -3.98 10.40
N LEU A 199 11.03 -3.80 11.08
CA LEU A 199 10.52 -4.79 12.05
C LEU A 199 10.27 -6.15 11.38
N GLY A 200 9.84 -6.12 10.13
CA GLY A 200 9.66 -7.27 9.25
C GLY A 200 10.89 -8.16 9.08
N LEU A 201 12.09 -7.63 9.27
CA LEU A 201 13.33 -8.41 9.15
C LEU A 201 13.37 -9.60 10.14
N GLN A 202 12.64 -9.53 11.26
CA GLN A 202 12.48 -10.66 12.20
C GLN A 202 11.73 -11.84 11.58
N LEU A 203 10.94 -11.60 10.54
CA LEU A 203 10.18 -12.59 9.79
C LEU A 203 10.89 -13.03 8.51
N PHE A 204 12.06 -12.46 8.21
CA PHE A 204 12.90 -12.90 7.09
C PHE A 204 13.88 -13.98 7.56
N ASN A 205 13.81 -15.15 6.95
CA ASN A 205 14.77 -16.22 7.19
C ASN A 205 15.97 -16.05 6.25
N ALA A 206 17.12 -15.63 6.79
CA ALA A 206 18.34 -15.37 6.02
C ALA A 206 18.96 -16.61 5.35
N GLU A 207 18.80 -17.80 5.93
CA GLU A 207 19.35 -19.05 5.38
C GLU A 207 18.60 -19.49 4.12
N THR A 208 17.26 -19.48 4.21
CA THR A 208 16.36 -19.89 3.12
C THR A 208 16.03 -18.74 2.16
N LYS A 209 16.34 -17.49 2.54
CA LYS A 209 16.00 -16.25 1.84
C LYS A 209 14.49 -16.10 1.59
N LYS A 210 13.69 -16.42 2.61
CA LYS A 210 12.22 -16.37 2.54
C LYS A 210 11.63 -15.43 3.57
N TRP A 211 10.61 -14.69 3.16
CA TRP A 211 9.79 -13.88 4.04
C TRP A 211 8.65 -14.70 4.64
N GLY A 212 8.39 -14.52 5.93
CA GLY A 212 7.32 -15.18 6.66
C GLY A 212 5.99 -14.42 6.65
N GLN A 213 5.96 -13.15 6.19
CA GLN A 213 4.74 -12.33 6.16
C GLN A 213 4.80 -11.35 4.97
N ALA A 214 3.73 -11.35 4.16
CA ALA A 214 3.69 -10.65 2.88
C ALA A 214 3.74 -9.12 2.97
N HIS A 215 2.99 -8.51 3.90
CA HIS A 215 2.95 -7.04 4.04
C HIS A 215 4.30 -6.47 4.50
N THR A 216 5.02 -7.18 5.37
CA THR A 216 6.35 -6.78 5.86
C THR A 216 7.41 -6.91 4.78
N GLN A 217 7.29 -7.93 3.91
CA GLN A 217 8.09 -8.02 2.69
C GLN A 217 7.81 -6.85 1.75
N GLY A 218 6.54 -6.54 1.48
CA GLY A 218 6.16 -5.38 0.65
C GLY A 218 6.67 -4.07 1.24
N ALA A 219 6.51 -3.86 2.54
CA ALA A 219 7.03 -2.71 3.26
C ALA A 219 8.56 -2.61 3.20
N TYR A 220 9.26 -3.73 3.29
CA TYR A 220 10.71 -3.77 3.10
C TYR A 220 11.12 -3.40 1.67
N VAL A 221 10.43 -3.94 0.66
CA VAL A 221 10.66 -3.60 -0.76
C VAL A 221 10.45 -2.11 -1.00
N PHE A 222 9.35 -1.54 -0.51
CA PHE A 222 9.07 -0.10 -0.55
C PHE A 222 10.19 0.72 0.10
N THR A 223 10.63 0.31 1.30
CA THR A 223 11.73 0.96 2.03
C THR A 223 13.03 0.95 1.23
N GLN A 224 13.39 -0.21 0.67
CA GLN A 224 14.59 -0.35 -0.14
C GLN A 224 14.50 0.46 -1.43
N TYR A 225 13.32 0.49 -2.08
CA TYR A 225 13.12 1.26 -3.29
C TYR A 225 13.35 2.75 -3.05
N LEU A 226 12.71 3.35 -2.03
CA LEU A 226 12.96 4.75 -1.69
C LEU A 226 14.42 4.99 -1.27
N TYR A 227 14.99 4.13 -0.42
CA TYR A 227 16.37 4.28 0.03
C TYR A 227 17.41 4.22 -1.12
N GLN A 228 17.18 3.39 -2.12
CA GLN A 228 18.11 3.18 -3.25
C GLN A 228 17.95 4.23 -4.36
N ASN A 229 16.75 4.80 -4.52
CA ASN A 229 16.44 5.74 -5.60
C ASN A 229 16.40 7.20 -5.15
N GLN A 230 16.48 7.48 -3.85
CA GLN A 230 16.55 8.86 -3.33
C GLN A 230 17.83 9.57 -3.81
N LYS A 231 17.65 10.80 -4.29
CA LYS A 231 18.69 11.77 -4.67
C LYS A 231 18.98 12.72 -3.53
N SER A 232 17.93 13.09 -2.78
CA SER A 232 17.99 13.77 -1.48
C SER A 232 17.94 12.73 -0.34
N LYS A 233 18.24 13.17 0.88
CA LYS A 233 18.24 12.28 2.05
C LYS A 233 16.82 12.16 2.61
N ILE A 234 15.94 11.46 1.91
CA ILE A 234 14.55 11.18 2.32
C ILE A 234 14.56 10.28 3.56
N VAL A 235 15.30 9.18 3.50
CA VAL A 235 15.42 8.21 4.58
C VAL A 235 16.87 7.86 4.87
N ASP A 236 17.19 7.85 6.16
CA ASP A 236 18.49 7.42 6.68
C ASP A 236 18.32 6.50 7.88
N PHE A 237 19.36 5.74 8.17
CA PHE A 237 19.39 4.81 9.30
C PHE A 237 20.60 5.10 10.18
N GLU A 238 20.36 5.23 11.48
CA GLU A 238 21.41 5.51 12.46
C GLU A 238 21.44 4.40 13.52
N ILE A 239 22.64 4.02 13.95
CA ILE A 239 22.85 3.32 15.21
C ILE A 239 23.66 4.27 16.09
N ASN A 240 23.09 4.71 17.21
CA ASN A 240 23.77 5.63 18.12
C ASN A 240 24.87 4.93 18.93
N GLU A 241 25.61 5.68 19.74
CA GLU A 241 26.70 5.15 20.57
C GLU A 241 26.23 4.11 21.60
N GLN A 242 24.94 4.14 21.96
CA GLN A 242 24.28 3.19 22.87
C GLN A 242 23.80 1.92 22.16
N GLY A 243 23.94 1.83 20.83
CA GLY A 243 23.50 0.70 20.02
C GLY A 243 22.00 0.72 19.67
N GLU A 244 21.32 1.84 19.90
CA GLU A 244 19.92 2.03 19.54
C GLU A 244 19.80 2.38 18.05
N PHE A 245 18.85 1.75 17.36
CA PHE A 245 18.61 1.95 15.94
C PHE A 245 17.48 2.95 15.71
N PHE A 246 17.68 3.91 14.80
CA PHE A 246 16.71 4.91 14.40
C PHE A 246 16.53 4.95 12.88
N ILE A 247 15.27 5.11 12.47
CA ILE A 247 14.92 5.51 11.11
C ILE A 247 14.71 7.02 11.16
N HIS A 248 15.40 7.75 10.29
CA HIS A 248 15.21 9.19 10.10
C HIS A 248 14.47 9.41 8.80
N LEU A 249 13.28 10.03 8.87
CA LEU A 249 12.49 10.37 7.69
C LEU A 249 12.38 11.89 7.56
N ASP A 250 13.03 12.45 6.54
CA ASP A 250 12.98 13.88 6.28
C ASP A 250 11.67 14.23 5.55
N LYS A 251 10.82 15.01 6.22
CA LYS A 251 9.50 15.41 5.71
C LYS A 251 9.61 16.26 4.45
N LYS A 252 10.58 17.17 4.37
CA LYS A 252 10.72 18.08 3.24
C LYS A 252 11.12 17.32 1.98
N ASN A 253 12.16 16.49 2.08
CA ASN A 253 12.66 15.66 0.99
C ASN A 253 11.59 14.65 0.54
N LEU A 254 10.81 14.08 1.47
CA LEU A 254 9.68 13.22 1.13
C LEU A 254 8.64 13.94 0.27
N MET A 255 8.35 15.23 0.54
CA MET A 255 7.40 15.99 -0.27
C MET A 255 7.99 16.46 -1.61
N GLU A 256 9.26 16.86 -1.63
CA GLU A 256 9.93 17.41 -2.83
C GLU A 256 10.33 16.33 -3.83
N GLU A 257 10.67 15.13 -3.36
CA GLU A 257 11.15 14.02 -4.19
C GLU A 257 10.35 12.73 -3.97
N GLY A 258 10.09 12.38 -2.71
CA GLY A 258 9.48 11.10 -2.38
C GLY A 258 8.10 10.87 -3.03
N ARG A 259 7.31 11.92 -3.23
CA ARG A 259 6.02 11.83 -3.95
C ARG A 259 6.14 11.38 -5.41
N GLU A 260 7.25 11.69 -6.07
CA GLU A 260 7.50 11.23 -7.45
C GLU A 260 7.96 9.77 -7.47
N LEU A 261 8.66 9.34 -6.43
CA LEU A 261 9.11 7.95 -6.29
C LEU A 261 7.97 7.00 -5.89
N ILE A 262 7.00 7.47 -5.10
CA ILE A 262 5.81 6.70 -4.66
C ILE A 262 4.81 6.59 -5.81
#